data_AF-A0A970ZSX1-F1
#
_entry.id   AF-A0A970ZSX1-F1
#
_cell.length_a   1.000
_cell.length_b   1.000
_cell.length_c   1.000
_cell.angle_alpha   90.00
_cell.angle_beta   90.00
_cell.angle_gamma   90.00
#
_symmetry.space_group_name_H-M   'P 1'
#
loop_
_entity.id
_entity.type
_entity.pdbx_description
1 polymer ?
#
loop_
_entity_poly.entity_id
_entity_poly.type
_entity_poly.pdbx_seq_one_letter_code
_entity_poly.pdbx_strand_id
1 'polypeptide(L)'
;MIGFGGLVLAGLVALLAGLQKSGALDLVGLFAPLPEIDAAFQRGFRSDAISKINRVRVPASVEEVRVDEPIQSFLETFVHNHPDPKHLQLDEVFDAIQTEFPGAQYLAANLITSSDREELLGKLSRWTAVANPDFDCLNTTVFHAGTRLGALGVVSRRIPRFSLRAANEGSGRFFNRCPHCQVIHALELARESRTLILSCPHCELPFDILAAGTNGEMRKVNDFLEGFELEAVGEKATRREGLDRIVALWGLVADQCDYELDQDRPGGAASEEEDANSHEIWKTSRETWNEATGDCEDTSILLADVLIGAGFDARVAIGWNGNIGQHAWVVVRVDEQQYILESTLEKKIDHSDLVVVGEASAFYQPEQLFDREHIYYTTARPDHFRLDYFSPTLWKQVPGENGESKSEVTDMSIR
;
A
#
# COMPACT_ATOMS: atom_id res chain seq x y z
N MET A 1 -46.11 -71.91 -12.47
CA MET A 1 -45.69 -70.51 -12.65
C MET A 1 -44.52 -70.23 -11.70
N ILE A 2 -43.34 -70.77 -12.02
CA ILE A 2 -42.07 -70.57 -11.29
C ILE A 2 -40.99 -70.65 -12.37
N GLY A 3 -40.06 -69.70 -12.41
CA GLY A 3 -38.84 -69.83 -13.19
C GLY A 3 -38.59 -68.74 -14.24
N PHE A 4 -38.47 -67.48 -13.82
CA PHE A 4 -37.76 -66.46 -14.61
C PHE A 4 -36.90 -65.49 -13.77
N GLY A 5 -37.04 -65.47 -12.44
CA GLY A 5 -36.27 -64.57 -11.56
C GLY A 5 -34.84 -65.03 -11.22
N GLY A 6 -34.52 -66.32 -11.35
CA GLY A 6 -33.21 -66.86 -10.92
C GLY A 6 -32.05 -66.60 -11.89
N LEU A 7 -32.33 -66.53 -13.20
CA LEU A 7 -31.29 -66.38 -14.23
C LEU A 7 -30.81 -64.92 -14.39
N VAL A 8 -31.69 -63.94 -14.13
CA VAL A 8 -31.33 -62.51 -14.20
C VAL A 8 -30.42 -62.13 -13.03
N LEU A 9 -30.66 -62.68 -11.84
CA LEU A 9 -29.83 -62.40 -10.66
C LEU A 9 -28.43 -63.03 -10.76
N ALA A 10 -28.33 -64.27 -11.26
CA ALA A 10 -27.03 -64.93 -11.45
C ALA A 10 -26.18 -64.27 -12.55
N GLY A 11 -26.81 -63.80 -13.63
CA GLY A 11 -26.13 -63.05 -14.68
C GLY A 11 -25.59 -61.69 -14.20
N LEU A 12 -26.35 -60.99 -13.36
CA LEU A 12 -25.91 -59.72 -12.77
C LEU A 12 -24.74 -59.91 -11.78
N VAL A 13 -24.79 -60.94 -10.94
CA VAL A 13 -23.71 -61.24 -9.99
C VAL A 13 -22.42 -61.68 -10.72
N ALA A 14 -22.53 -62.45 -11.80
CA ALA A 14 -21.38 -62.83 -12.62
C ALA A 14 -20.78 -61.64 -13.38
N LEU A 15 -21.60 -60.69 -13.85
CA LEU A 15 -21.14 -59.47 -14.49
C LEU A 15 -20.43 -58.54 -13.48
N LEU A 16 -20.99 -58.37 -12.29
CA LEU A 16 -20.39 -57.57 -11.20
C LEU A 16 -19.08 -58.19 -10.69
N ALA A 17 -19.03 -59.52 -10.53
CA ALA A 17 -17.80 -60.24 -10.17
C ALA A 17 -16.73 -60.17 -11.28
N GLY A 18 -17.15 -60.24 -12.55
CA GLY A 18 -16.27 -60.08 -13.71
C GLY A 18 -15.69 -58.65 -13.81
N LEU A 19 -16.52 -57.64 -13.55
CA LEU A 19 -16.12 -56.23 -13.55
C LEU A 19 -15.18 -55.90 -12.38
N GLN A 20 -15.41 -56.47 -11.20
CA GLN A 20 -14.50 -56.36 -10.05
C GLN A 20 -13.13 -57.02 -10.32
N LYS A 21 -13.10 -58.18 -10.98
CA LYS A 21 -11.86 -58.88 -11.34
C LYS A 21 -11.05 -58.16 -12.44
N SER A 22 -11.71 -57.31 -13.23
CA SER A 22 -11.11 -56.52 -14.31
C SER A 22 -10.64 -55.13 -13.87
N GLY A 23 -10.88 -54.73 -12.62
CA GLY A 23 -10.54 -53.38 -12.11
C GLY A 23 -11.41 -52.25 -12.65
N ALA A 24 -12.43 -52.56 -13.48
CA ALA A 24 -13.28 -51.56 -14.12
C ALA A 24 -14.35 -50.97 -13.18
N LEU A 25 -14.71 -51.68 -12.10
CA LEU A 25 -15.64 -51.23 -11.05
C LEU A 25 -15.20 -51.80 -9.70
N ASP A 26 -14.76 -50.94 -8.79
CA ASP A 26 -14.52 -51.30 -7.39
C ASP A 26 -15.79 -51.11 -6.56
N LEU A 27 -16.64 -52.14 -6.57
CA LEU A 27 -17.87 -52.18 -5.78
C LEU A 27 -17.59 -52.32 -4.27
N VAL A 28 -16.40 -52.77 -3.87
CA VAL A 28 -16.02 -52.90 -2.46
C VAL A 28 -15.55 -51.56 -1.91
N GLY A 29 -14.83 -50.77 -2.72
CA GLY A 29 -14.47 -49.38 -2.42
C GLY A 29 -15.68 -48.45 -2.26
N LEU A 30 -16.81 -48.75 -2.91
CA LEU A 30 -18.09 -48.04 -2.73
C LEU A 30 -18.73 -48.21 -1.34
N PHE A 31 -18.35 -49.24 -0.58
CA PHE A 31 -18.89 -49.55 0.75
C PHE A 31 -17.82 -49.58 1.86
N ALA A 32 -16.56 -49.23 1.53
CA ALA A 32 -15.54 -49.06 2.55
C ALA A 32 -15.88 -47.82 3.40
N PRO A 33 -15.86 -47.90 4.74
CA PRO A 33 -16.07 -46.74 5.58
C PRO A 33 -14.99 -45.69 5.26
N LEU A 34 -15.41 -44.42 5.15
CA LEU A 34 -14.45 -43.33 5.01
C LEU A 34 -13.46 -43.35 6.18
N PRO A 35 -12.18 -42.98 5.93
CA PRO A 35 -11.21 -42.89 7.01
C PRO A 35 -11.65 -41.85 8.05
N GLU A 36 -11.38 -42.11 9.31
CA GLU A 36 -11.57 -41.13 10.37
C GLU A 36 -10.62 -39.95 10.13
N ILE A 37 -11.17 -38.73 10.09
CA ILE A 37 -10.40 -37.50 9.90
C ILE A 37 -10.03 -36.96 11.28
N ASP A 38 -8.98 -37.52 11.86
CA ASP A 38 -8.40 -37.05 13.11
C ASP A 38 -7.21 -36.10 12.86
N ALA A 39 -6.59 -35.61 13.94
CA ALA A 39 -5.45 -34.70 13.84
C ALA A 39 -4.23 -35.37 13.16
N ALA A 40 -4.09 -36.69 13.24
CA ALA A 40 -3.00 -37.40 12.56
C ALA A 40 -3.24 -37.47 11.05
N PHE A 41 -4.49 -37.71 10.62
CA PHE A 41 -4.90 -37.67 9.23
C PHE A 41 -4.64 -36.29 8.61
N GLN A 42 -5.05 -35.21 9.30
CA GLN A 42 -4.83 -33.83 8.83
C GLN A 42 -3.34 -33.53 8.62
N ARG A 43 -2.50 -33.82 9.63
CA ARG A 43 -1.05 -33.62 9.54
C ARG A 43 -0.41 -34.45 8.43
N GLY A 44 -0.82 -35.71 8.29
CA GLY A 44 -0.32 -36.59 7.25
C GLY A 44 -0.70 -36.11 5.86
N PHE A 45 -1.96 -35.71 5.65
CA PHE A 45 -2.42 -35.12 4.38
C PHE A 45 -1.64 -33.87 4.02
N ARG A 46 -1.47 -32.95 4.97
CA ARG A 46 -0.72 -31.70 4.80
C ARG A 46 0.73 -31.95 4.40
N SER A 47 1.43 -32.83 5.13
CA SER A 47 2.82 -33.19 4.86
C SER A 47 3.00 -33.74 3.44
N ASP A 48 2.09 -34.63 3.01
CA ASP A 48 2.14 -35.21 1.67
C ASP A 48 1.79 -34.19 0.58
N ALA A 49 0.83 -33.30 0.84
CA ALA A 49 0.46 -32.23 -0.08
C ALA A 49 1.66 -31.31 -0.37
N ILE A 50 2.34 -30.83 0.68
CA ILE A 50 3.55 -30.00 0.57
C ILE A 50 4.64 -30.75 -0.19
N SER A 51 4.91 -31.99 0.21
CA SER A 51 5.94 -32.81 -0.44
C SER A 51 5.66 -33.00 -1.94
N LYS A 52 4.40 -33.19 -2.32
CA LYS A 52 3.99 -33.38 -3.71
C LYS A 52 4.06 -32.09 -4.52
N ILE A 53 3.70 -30.95 -3.92
CA ILE A 53 3.77 -29.63 -4.56
C ILE A 53 5.23 -29.17 -4.71
N ASN A 54 6.08 -29.34 -3.70
CA ASN A 54 7.49 -28.96 -3.79
C ASN A 54 8.26 -29.79 -4.84
N ARG A 55 7.86 -31.04 -5.10
CA ARG A 55 8.38 -31.83 -6.24
C ARG A 55 8.08 -31.21 -7.60
N VAL A 56 7.06 -30.36 -7.72
CA VAL A 56 6.73 -29.60 -8.94
C VAL A 56 7.47 -28.27 -8.96
N ARG A 57 7.58 -27.59 -7.81
CA ARG A 57 8.18 -26.24 -7.70
C ARG A 57 9.70 -26.25 -7.83
N VAL A 58 10.40 -27.16 -7.14
CA VAL A 58 11.87 -27.19 -7.09
C VAL A 58 12.50 -27.36 -8.48
N PRO A 59 12.06 -28.29 -9.35
CA PRO A 59 12.61 -28.42 -10.70
C PRO A 59 12.33 -27.21 -11.61
N ALA A 60 11.30 -26.43 -11.29
CA ALA A 60 10.94 -25.21 -12.00
C ALA A 60 11.64 -23.95 -11.44
N SER A 61 12.60 -24.10 -10.53
CA SER A 61 13.30 -23.00 -9.84
C SER A 61 12.35 -22.06 -9.09
N VAL A 62 11.23 -22.60 -8.59
CA VAL A 62 10.29 -21.88 -7.73
C VAL A 62 10.54 -22.29 -6.28
N GLU A 63 10.60 -21.32 -5.37
CA GLU A 63 10.80 -21.55 -3.93
C GLU A 63 9.78 -22.51 -3.34
N GLU A 64 10.21 -23.34 -2.39
CA GLU A 64 9.34 -24.30 -1.72
C GLU A 64 8.21 -23.63 -0.92
N VAL A 65 7.02 -24.23 -0.93
CA VAL A 65 5.96 -23.81 -0.01
C VAL A 65 6.17 -24.41 1.37
N ARG A 66 5.78 -23.65 2.40
CA ARG A 66 5.76 -24.04 3.81
C ARG A 66 4.34 -23.94 4.38
N VAL A 67 4.17 -24.35 5.65
CA VAL A 67 2.92 -24.12 6.38
C VAL A 67 2.99 -22.77 7.09
N ASP A 68 1.96 -21.95 6.93
CA ASP A 68 1.67 -20.87 7.88
C ASP A 68 0.84 -21.44 9.04
N GLU A 69 1.47 -21.78 10.16
CA GLU A 69 0.79 -22.47 11.28
C GLU A 69 -0.39 -21.68 11.90
N PRO A 70 -0.32 -20.34 12.04
CA PRO A 70 -1.48 -19.52 12.39
C PRO A 70 -2.67 -19.67 11.43
N ILE A 71 -2.44 -19.51 10.11
CA ILE A 71 -3.50 -19.66 9.10
C ILE A 71 -4.02 -21.10 9.08
N GLN A 72 -3.14 -22.09 9.25
CA GLN A 72 -3.50 -23.50 9.30
C GLN A 72 -4.49 -23.79 10.44
N SER A 73 -4.16 -23.34 11.65
CA SER A 73 -4.97 -23.55 12.85
C SER A 73 -6.33 -22.85 12.73
N PHE A 74 -6.34 -21.65 12.16
CA PHE A 74 -7.56 -20.92 11.84
C PHE A 74 -8.43 -21.68 10.84
N LEU A 75 -7.85 -22.16 9.72
CA LEU A 75 -8.61 -22.87 8.68
C LEU A 75 -9.19 -24.20 9.15
N GLU A 76 -8.47 -24.96 9.97
CA GLU A 76 -8.99 -26.18 10.58
C GLU A 76 -10.23 -25.88 11.43
N THR A 77 -10.16 -24.83 12.26
CA THR A 77 -11.27 -24.38 13.11
C THR A 77 -12.44 -23.86 12.28
N PHE A 78 -12.16 -23.02 11.28
CA PHE A 78 -13.15 -22.42 10.39
C PHE A 78 -13.95 -23.50 9.64
N VAL A 79 -13.26 -24.46 9.01
CA VAL A 79 -13.94 -25.53 8.25
C VAL A 79 -14.65 -26.52 9.17
N HIS A 80 -14.09 -26.83 10.35
CA HIS A 80 -14.75 -27.71 11.32
C HIS A 80 -16.08 -27.13 11.81
N ASN A 81 -16.14 -25.82 12.03
CA ASN A 81 -17.32 -25.13 12.53
C ASN A 81 -18.31 -24.72 11.42
N HIS A 82 -17.91 -24.81 10.15
CA HIS A 82 -18.76 -24.42 9.04
C HIS A 82 -19.93 -25.41 8.86
N PRO A 83 -21.19 -24.95 8.71
CA PRO A 83 -22.36 -25.82 8.68
C PRO A 83 -22.42 -26.74 7.45
N ASP A 84 -21.85 -26.31 6.32
CA ASP A 84 -21.83 -27.09 5.08
C ASP A 84 -20.50 -26.97 4.31
N PRO A 85 -19.40 -27.58 4.80
CA PRO A 85 -18.05 -27.36 4.26
C PRO A 85 -17.87 -27.86 2.82
N LYS A 86 -18.76 -28.72 2.32
CA LYS A 86 -18.74 -29.19 0.91
C LYS A 86 -19.18 -28.14 -0.10
N HIS A 87 -19.87 -27.08 0.32
CA HIS A 87 -20.34 -25.98 -0.55
C HIS A 87 -19.80 -24.62 -0.08
N LEU A 88 -18.65 -24.64 0.60
CA LEU A 88 -17.96 -23.45 1.07
C LEU A 88 -17.69 -22.49 -0.10
N GLN A 89 -18.10 -21.24 0.05
CA GLN A 89 -17.82 -20.21 -0.94
C GLN A 89 -16.38 -19.70 -0.74
N LEU A 90 -15.61 -19.59 -1.83
CA LEU A 90 -14.20 -19.20 -1.71
C LEU A 90 -14.04 -17.75 -1.25
N ASP A 91 -14.96 -16.86 -1.61
CA ASP A 91 -14.96 -15.46 -1.14
C ASP A 91 -15.11 -15.38 0.38
N GLU A 92 -15.94 -16.24 0.98
CA GLU A 92 -16.08 -16.34 2.44
C GLU A 92 -14.77 -16.76 3.10
N VAL A 93 -14.02 -17.67 2.47
CA VAL A 93 -12.69 -18.09 2.95
C VAL A 93 -11.72 -16.90 2.91
N PHE A 94 -11.72 -16.15 1.82
CA PHE A 94 -10.83 -14.99 1.67
C PHE A 94 -11.15 -13.91 2.69
N ASP A 95 -12.42 -13.54 2.84
CA ASP A 95 -12.87 -12.53 3.81
C ASP A 95 -12.51 -12.94 5.24
N ALA A 96 -12.72 -14.21 5.60
CA ALA A 96 -12.40 -14.74 6.92
C ALA A 96 -10.89 -14.71 7.20
N ILE A 97 -10.06 -15.14 6.24
CA ILE A 97 -8.60 -15.09 6.38
C ILE A 97 -8.10 -13.64 6.44
N GLN A 98 -8.57 -12.75 5.58
CA GLN A 98 -8.08 -11.36 5.52
C GLN A 98 -8.53 -10.55 6.74
N THR A 99 -9.67 -10.89 7.33
CA THR A 99 -10.13 -10.29 8.59
C THR A 99 -9.21 -10.66 9.75
N GLU A 100 -8.85 -11.94 9.89
CA GLU A 100 -7.98 -12.43 10.96
C GLU A 100 -6.50 -12.09 10.71
N PHE A 101 -6.08 -12.17 9.44
CA PHE A 101 -4.71 -11.98 8.99
C PHE A 101 -4.64 -10.92 7.87
N PRO A 102 -4.69 -9.62 8.20
CA PRO A 102 -4.62 -8.52 7.23
C PRO A 102 -3.46 -8.59 6.24
N GLY A 103 -2.33 -9.19 6.61
CA GLY A 103 -1.18 -9.36 5.71
C GLY A 103 -1.34 -10.45 4.65
N ALA A 104 -2.36 -11.30 4.74
CA ALA A 104 -2.65 -12.32 3.74
C ALA A 104 -3.37 -11.72 2.52
N GLN A 105 -2.71 -10.78 1.84
CA GLN A 105 -3.27 -10.05 0.70
C GLN A 105 -3.21 -10.85 -0.61
N TYR A 106 -2.27 -11.81 -0.70
CA TYR A 106 -2.17 -12.74 -1.82
C TYR A 106 -2.74 -14.07 -1.38
N LEU A 107 -3.94 -14.39 -1.86
CA LEU A 107 -4.66 -15.60 -1.54
C LEU A 107 -5.17 -16.27 -2.81
N ALA A 108 -5.10 -17.59 -2.84
CA ALA A 108 -5.93 -18.40 -3.70
C ALA A 108 -6.42 -19.60 -2.90
N ALA A 109 -7.62 -20.08 -3.21
CA ALA A 109 -8.21 -21.23 -2.55
C ALA A 109 -8.77 -22.20 -3.58
N ASN A 110 -8.81 -23.48 -3.23
CA ASN A 110 -9.40 -24.51 -4.05
C ASN A 110 -10.12 -25.54 -3.17
N LEU A 111 -11.40 -25.76 -3.46
CA LEU A 111 -12.25 -26.74 -2.79
C LEU A 111 -12.41 -27.97 -3.69
N ILE A 112 -11.89 -29.10 -3.25
CA ILE A 112 -11.89 -30.34 -4.03
C ILE A 112 -12.56 -31.48 -3.26
N THR A 113 -13.22 -32.39 -3.97
CA THR A 113 -13.80 -33.60 -3.39
C THR A 113 -13.39 -34.86 -4.16
N SER A 114 -13.28 -35.98 -3.45
CA SER A 114 -12.84 -37.27 -3.99
C SER A 114 -13.30 -38.45 -3.16
N SER A 115 -13.22 -39.65 -3.72
CA SER A 115 -13.49 -40.91 -3.00
C SER A 115 -12.35 -41.31 -2.07
N ASP A 116 -11.11 -40.92 -2.38
CA ASP A 116 -9.94 -41.30 -1.60
C ASP A 116 -8.92 -40.16 -1.47
N ARG A 117 -7.98 -40.38 -0.55
CA ARG A 117 -6.94 -39.45 -0.17
C ARG A 117 -5.94 -39.15 -1.29
N GLU A 118 -5.54 -40.16 -2.06
CA GLU A 118 -4.50 -40.01 -3.09
C GLU A 118 -5.03 -39.20 -4.28
N GLU A 119 -6.29 -39.38 -4.63
CA GLU A 119 -6.96 -38.58 -5.65
C GLU A 119 -7.08 -37.11 -5.21
N LEU A 120 -7.41 -36.83 -3.94
CA LEU A 120 -7.39 -35.46 -3.39
C LEU A 120 -6.01 -34.82 -3.53
N LEU A 121 -4.95 -35.51 -3.08
CA LEU A 121 -3.57 -35.03 -3.20
C LEU A 121 -3.18 -34.81 -4.67
N GLY A 122 -3.60 -35.71 -5.56
CA GLY A 122 -3.40 -35.60 -7.00
C GLY A 122 -4.02 -34.32 -7.57
N LYS A 123 -5.30 -34.05 -7.26
CA LYS A 123 -6.01 -32.84 -7.69
C LYS A 123 -5.35 -31.57 -7.14
N LEU A 124 -5.02 -31.55 -5.85
CA LEU A 124 -4.39 -30.39 -5.22
C LEU A 124 -3.02 -30.07 -5.85
N SER A 125 -2.20 -31.10 -6.12
CA SER A 125 -0.87 -30.91 -6.73
C SER A 125 -0.89 -30.41 -8.18
N ARG A 126 -2.04 -30.52 -8.87
CA ARG A 126 -2.23 -30.05 -10.26
C ARG A 126 -2.88 -28.67 -10.34
N TRP A 127 -3.25 -28.09 -9.20
CA TRP A 127 -3.84 -26.76 -9.15
C TRP A 127 -2.81 -25.72 -9.54
N THR A 128 -3.08 -24.91 -10.56
CA THR A 128 -2.13 -23.95 -11.15
C THR A 128 -1.54 -22.97 -10.13
N ALA A 129 -2.31 -22.54 -9.12
CA ALA A 129 -1.82 -21.60 -8.12
C ALA A 129 -0.66 -22.16 -7.28
N VAL A 130 -0.58 -23.48 -7.07
CA VAL A 130 0.49 -24.08 -6.26
C VAL A 130 1.86 -23.99 -6.94
N ALA A 131 1.91 -23.69 -8.24
CA ALA A 131 3.14 -23.46 -8.98
C ALA A 131 3.50 -21.96 -9.08
N ASN A 132 2.62 -21.05 -8.65
CA ASN A 132 2.86 -19.61 -8.75
C ASN A 132 3.93 -19.18 -7.72
N PRO A 133 5.01 -18.48 -8.14
CA PRO A 133 6.04 -17.95 -7.26
C PRO A 133 5.55 -16.85 -6.31
N ASP A 134 4.37 -16.27 -6.52
CA ASP A 134 3.77 -15.28 -5.62
C ASP A 134 3.32 -15.85 -4.27
N PHE A 135 3.17 -17.17 -4.15
CA PHE A 135 2.78 -17.84 -2.90
C PHE A 135 3.96 -18.59 -2.30
N ASP A 136 4.18 -18.44 -1.00
CA ASP A 136 5.21 -19.15 -0.22
C ASP A 136 4.62 -20.10 0.83
N CYS A 137 3.29 -20.07 1.04
CA CYS A 137 2.61 -20.92 2.00
C CYS A 137 1.52 -21.78 1.35
N LEU A 138 1.34 -22.99 1.89
CA LEU A 138 0.22 -23.89 1.62
C LEU A 138 -0.40 -24.35 2.94
N ASN A 139 -1.70 -24.13 3.06
CA ASN A 139 -2.52 -24.60 4.17
C ASN A 139 -3.62 -25.52 3.63
N THR A 140 -3.92 -26.60 4.35
CA THR A 140 -4.89 -27.60 3.91
C THR A 140 -5.76 -28.08 5.04
N THR A 141 -7.05 -28.24 4.82
CA THR A 141 -7.94 -28.92 5.77
C THR A 141 -8.84 -29.90 5.04
N VAL A 142 -8.92 -31.13 5.57
CA VAL A 142 -9.75 -32.22 5.03
C VAL A 142 -11.00 -32.37 5.87
N PHE A 143 -12.12 -32.71 5.24
CA PHE A 143 -13.41 -32.91 5.92
C PHE A 143 -14.25 -33.97 5.22
N HIS A 144 -15.30 -34.46 5.89
CA HIS A 144 -16.26 -35.37 5.26
C HIS A 144 -17.26 -34.59 4.40
N ALA A 145 -17.41 -34.99 3.14
CA ALA A 145 -18.33 -34.41 2.17
C ALA A 145 -19.39 -35.47 1.79
N GLY A 146 -20.26 -35.83 2.73
CA GLY A 146 -21.21 -36.94 2.57
C GLY A 146 -20.48 -38.29 2.54
N THR A 147 -20.56 -39.02 1.43
CA THR A 147 -19.86 -40.30 1.22
C THR A 147 -18.46 -40.14 0.60
N ARG A 148 -17.95 -38.91 0.55
CA ARG A 148 -16.66 -38.55 -0.04
C ARG A 148 -15.79 -37.81 0.97
N LEU A 149 -14.51 -37.68 0.65
CA LEU A 149 -13.60 -36.74 1.31
C LEU A 149 -13.62 -35.41 0.56
N GLY A 150 -13.60 -34.30 1.30
CA GLY A 150 -13.37 -32.96 0.79
C GLY A 150 -12.04 -32.42 1.32
N ALA A 151 -11.36 -31.59 0.54
CA ALA A 151 -10.21 -30.83 1.01
C ALA A 151 -10.31 -29.39 0.53
N LEU A 152 -10.07 -28.46 1.44
CA LEU A 152 -9.81 -27.06 1.13
C LEU A 152 -8.30 -26.85 1.15
N GLY A 153 -7.73 -26.44 0.02
CA GLY A 153 -6.35 -25.97 -0.09
C GLY A 153 -6.34 -24.47 -0.22
N VAL A 154 -5.52 -23.79 0.57
CA VAL A 154 -5.28 -22.34 0.50
C VAL A 154 -3.79 -22.13 0.29
N VAL A 155 -3.43 -21.40 -0.77
CA VAL A 155 -2.07 -20.88 -0.93
C VAL A 155 -2.08 -19.40 -0.60
N SER A 156 -1.03 -18.96 0.07
CA SER A 156 -0.94 -17.58 0.55
C SER A 156 0.48 -17.05 0.49
N ARG A 157 0.59 -15.73 0.51
CA ARG A 157 1.80 -15.03 0.93
C ARG A 157 1.41 -13.90 1.89
N ARG A 158 2.09 -13.86 3.03
CA ARG A 158 1.96 -12.76 3.98
C ARG A 158 2.91 -11.65 3.58
N ILE A 159 2.36 -10.46 3.42
CA ILE A 159 3.13 -9.24 3.28
C ILE A 159 3.13 -8.47 4.60
N PRO A 160 4.22 -7.77 4.95
CA PRO A 160 4.30 -6.97 6.17
C PRO A 160 3.37 -5.76 6.11
N ARG A 161 3.01 -5.23 7.29
CA ARG A 161 2.30 -3.96 7.38
C ARG A 161 3.23 -2.85 6.89
N PHE A 162 2.69 -1.91 6.11
CA PHE A 162 3.42 -0.73 5.71
C PHE A 162 3.89 0.05 6.95
N SER A 163 5.16 0.43 6.93
CA SER A 163 5.78 1.40 7.83
C SER A 163 7.02 1.95 7.14
N LEU A 164 7.42 3.19 7.43
CA LEU A 164 8.65 3.77 6.90
C LEU A 164 9.88 2.90 7.20
N ARG A 165 9.95 2.36 8.42
CA ARG A 165 11.01 1.43 8.81
C ARG A 165 11.07 0.21 7.89
N ALA A 166 9.93 -0.44 7.65
CA ALA A 166 9.90 -1.62 6.79
C ALA A 166 10.19 -1.26 5.32
N ALA A 167 9.76 -0.09 4.85
CA ALA A 167 10.07 0.41 3.51
C ALA A 167 11.57 0.70 3.32
N ASN A 168 12.24 1.19 4.35
CA ASN A 168 13.68 1.48 4.33
C ASN A 168 14.56 0.24 4.55
N GLU A 169 14.08 -0.77 5.29
CA GLU A 169 14.79 -2.04 5.47
C GLU A 169 14.78 -2.91 4.20
N GLY A 170 13.82 -2.71 3.30
CA GLY A 170 13.79 -3.38 2.00
C GLY A 170 12.64 -2.94 1.10
N SER A 171 12.87 -2.99 -0.21
CA SER A 171 11.81 -2.81 -1.20
C SER A 171 10.83 -3.98 -1.16
N GLY A 172 9.57 -3.72 -1.44
CA GLY A 172 8.63 -4.82 -1.59
C GLY A 172 7.17 -4.43 -1.47
N ARG A 173 6.39 -5.47 -1.19
CA ARG A 173 4.94 -5.40 -1.05
C ARG A 173 4.59 -5.25 0.42
N PHE A 174 3.68 -4.36 0.71
CA PHE A 174 3.16 -4.08 2.04
C PHE A 174 1.65 -4.13 2.02
N PHE A 175 1.01 -4.34 3.17
CA PHE A 175 -0.41 -4.02 3.31
C PHE A 175 -0.60 -2.75 4.12
N ASN A 176 -1.62 -1.98 3.78
CA ASN A 176 -2.04 -0.79 4.49
C ASN A 176 -3.53 -0.81 4.74
N ARG A 177 -3.96 -0.17 5.84
CA ARG A 177 -5.36 0.16 6.07
C ARG A 177 -5.56 1.60 5.64
N CYS A 178 -6.38 1.84 4.62
CA CYS A 178 -6.61 3.18 4.12
C CYS A 178 -7.19 4.08 5.23
N PRO A 179 -6.61 5.27 5.50
CA PRO A 179 -7.15 6.16 6.53
C PRO A 179 -8.52 6.73 6.16
N HIS A 180 -8.87 6.78 4.86
CA HIS A 180 -10.16 7.30 4.38
C HIS A 180 -11.29 6.28 4.48
N CYS A 181 -11.13 5.10 3.85
CA CYS A 181 -12.19 4.11 3.73
C CYS A 181 -12.04 2.91 4.66
N GLN A 182 -10.93 2.83 5.42
CA GLN A 182 -10.63 1.75 6.37
C GLN A 182 -10.46 0.35 5.75
N VAL A 183 -10.51 0.24 4.41
CA VAL A 183 -10.25 -0.99 3.68
C VAL A 183 -8.76 -1.31 3.70
N ILE A 184 -8.43 -2.57 3.95
CA ILE A 184 -7.06 -3.08 3.87
C ILE A 184 -6.76 -3.42 2.42
N HIS A 185 -5.60 -2.98 1.93
CA HIS A 185 -5.14 -3.27 0.58
C HIS A 185 -3.63 -3.47 0.53
N ALA A 186 -3.16 -4.13 -0.53
CA ALA A 186 -1.75 -4.19 -0.85
C ALA A 186 -1.24 -2.85 -1.41
N LEU A 187 0.05 -2.60 -1.19
CA LEU A 187 0.86 -1.54 -1.72
C LEU A 187 2.16 -2.17 -2.23
N GLU A 188 2.69 -1.65 -3.32
CA GLU A 188 4.01 -2.04 -3.82
C GLU A 188 4.85 -0.78 -3.92
N LEU A 189 6.01 -0.80 -3.26
CA LEU A 189 6.97 0.29 -3.32
C LEU A 189 8.15 -0.17 -4.14
N ALA A 190 8.32 0.42 -5.32
CA ALA A 190 9.49 0.20 -6.15
C ALA A 190 10.68 0.92 -5.52
N ARG A 191 11.82 0.23 -5.39
CA ARG A 191 13.04 0.79 -4.78
C ARG A 191 13.61 1.98 -5.55
N GLU A 192 13.35 1.99 -6.85
CA GLU A 192 13.78 3.02 -7.79
C GLU A 192 12.93 4.29 -7.67
N SER A 193 11.72 4.18 -7.11
CA SER A 193 10.87 5.34 -6.89
C SER A 193 11.37 6.13 -5.69
N ARG A 194 11.89 7.33 -5.97
CA ARG A 194 12.38 8.26 -4.98
C ARG A 194 11.30 9.16 -4.39
N THR A 195 10.27 9.49 -5.18
CA THR A 195 9.10 10.28 -4.73
C THR A 195 7.81 9.56 -5.12
N LEU A 196 6.87 9.46 -4.18
CA LEU A 196 5.66 8.63 -4.29
C LEU A 196 4.45 9.29 -3.64
N ILE A 197 3.41 9.54 -4.41
CA ILE A 197 2.07 9.86 -3.89
C ILE A 197 1.32 8.54 -3.69
N LEU A 198 1.08 8.16 -2.43
CA LEU A 198 0.39 6.93 -2.09
C LEU A 198 -1.12 7.13 -2.13
N SER A 199 -1.82 6.31 -2.92
CA SER A 199 -3.27 6.36 -3.07
C SER A 199 -3.93 5.01 -2.78
N CYS A 200 -5.15 5.05 -2.25
CA CYS A 200 -5.93 3.84 -1.99
C CYS A 200 -6.60 3.35 -3.29
N PRO A 201 -6.45 2.07 -3.68
CA PRO A 201 -7.09 1.56 -4.90
C PRO A 201 -8.62 1.41 -4.78
N HIS A 202 -9.19 1.53 -3.58
CA HIS A 202 -10.63 1.36 -3.35
C HIS A 202 -11.41 2.68 -3.35
N CYS A 203 -10.86 3.72 -2.73
CA CYS A 203 -11.49 5.05 -2.72
C CYS A 203 -10.79 6.07 -3.62
N GLU A 204 -9.67 5.70 -4.24
CA GLU A 204 -8.88 6.53 -5.16
C GLU A 204 -8.31 7.82 -4.52
N LEU A 205 -8.36 7.92 -3.18
CA LEU A 205 -7.87 9.09 -2.46
C LEU A 205 -6.39 8.93 -2.08
N PRO A 206 -5.57 9.98 -2.24
CA PRO A 206 -4.20 10.00 -1.74
C PRO A 206 -4.20 10.02 -0.21
N PHE A 207 -3.26 9.32 0.41
CA PHE A 207 -3.17 9.19 1.85
C PHE A 207 -1.77 9.41 2.42
N ASP A 208 -0.73 9.48 1.60
CA ASP A 208 0.60 9.86 2.04
C ASP A 208 1.41 10.36 0.84
N ILE A 209 2.48 11.09 1.12
CA ILE A 209 3.50 11.45 0.13
C ILE A 209 4.84 11.11 0.75
N LEU A 210 5.61 10.28 0.05
CA LEU A 210 6.92 9.84 0.48
C LEU A 210 7.98 10.40 -0.47
N ALA A 211 9.12 10.80 0.09
CA ALA A 211 10.29 11.19 -0.69
C ALA A 211 11.56 10.62 -0.05
N ALA A 212 12.57 10.32 -0.87
CA ALA A 212 13.88 9.90 -0.42
C ALA A 212 14.67 11.12 0.07
N GLY A 213 15.23 11.02 1.28
CA GLY A 213 16.14 12.05 1.80
C GLY A 213 17.56 11.90 1.27
N THR A 214 18.44 12.83 1.66
CA THR A 214 19.88 12.85 1.33
C THR A 214 20.63 11.57 1.71
N ASN A 215 20.16 10.85 2.74
CA ASN A 215 20.69 9.55 3.17
C ASN A 215 20.12 8.35 2.36
N GLY A 216 19.22 8.60 1.41
CA GLY A 216 18.53 7.59 0.61
C GLY A 216 17.34 6.91 1.32
N GLU A 217 17.01 7.30 2.55
CA GLU A 217 15.86 6.76 3.28
C GLU A 217 14.57 7.48 2.88
N MET A 218 13.50 6.72 2.65
CA MET A 218 12.15 7.24 2.45
C MET A 218 11.62 7.84 3.75
N ARG A 219 11.10 9.06 3.65
CA ARG A 219 10.46 9.82 4.73
C ARG A 219 9.10 10.34 4.26
N LYS A 220 8.23 10.72 5.19
CA LYS A 220 7.01 11.46 4.82
C LYS A 220 7.40 12.88 4.45
N VAL A 221 6.68 13.52 3.52
CA VAL A 221 6.96 14.91 3.12
C VAL A 221 6.94 15.90 4.27
N ASN A 222 6.09 15.67 5.27
CA ASN A 222 6.02 16.51 6.47
C ASN A 222 7.33 16.47 7.28
N ASP A 223 8.07 15.36 7.23
CA ASP A 223 9.32 15.18 7.99
C ASP A 223 10.47 16.06 7.47
N PHE A 224 10.33 16.66 6.27
CA PHE A 224 11.31 17.59 5.70
C PHE A 224 11.15 19.03 6.21
N LEU A 225 9.98 19.37 6.78
CA LEU A 225 9.76 20.63 7.49
C LEU A 225 10.14 20.45 8.98
N GLU A 226 11.42 20.64 9.30
CA GLU A 226 11.99 20.33 10.61
C GLU A 226 11.69 21.36 11.72
N GLY A 227 10.84 22.35 11.43
CA GLY A 227 10.66 23.47 12.35
C GLY A 227 11.82 24.45 12.26
N PHE A 228 12.41 24.59 11.08
CA PHE A 228 13.53 25.50 10.86
C PHE A 228 13.09 26.94 11.11
N GLU A 229 13.84 27.60 11.99
CA GLU A 229 13.74 29.01 12.26
C GLU A 229 15.04 29.66 11.83
N LEU A 230 14.92 30.80 11.16
CA LEU A 230 16.08 31.64 10.85
C LEU A 230 16.60 32.24 12.16
N GLU A 231 17.47 31.50 12.85
CA GLU A 231 18.17 31.95 14.05
C GLU A 231 18.85 33.28 13.72
N ALA A 232 18.31 34.37 14.28
CA ALA A 232 18.80 35.72 14.10
C ALA A 232 18.74 36.25 12.65
N VAL A 233 17.56 36.26 12.02
CA VAL A 233 17.31 37.37 11.09
C VAL A 233 17.44 38.66 11.90
N GLY A 234 18.45 39.47 11.56
CA GLY A 234 18.72 40.73 12.26
C GLY A 234 17.42 41.50 12.48
N GLU A 235 17.29 42.15 13.64
CA GLU A 235 16.07 42.76 14.20
C GLU A 235 15.11 43.48 13.21
N LYS A 236 15.57 43.83 12.01
CA LYS A 236 14.82 44.49 10.95
C LYS A 236 13.75 43.63 10.26
N ALA A 237 13.92 42.33 10.04
CA ALA A 237 12.85 41.54 9.39
C ALA A 237 11.78 41.10 10.40
N THR A 238 12.20 40.78 11.62
CA THR A 238 11.31 40.39 12.73
C THR A 238 10.43 41.54 13.23
N ARG A 239 10.80 42.81 12.96
CA ARG A 239 9.98 44.00 13.23
C ARG A 239 8.89 44.28 12.19
N ARG A 240 8.94 43.64 11.02
CA ARG A 240 7.91 43.83 9.98
C ARG A 240 6.68 43.01 10.35
N GLU A 241 5.53 43.36 9.80
CA GLU A 241 4.27 42.64 10.00
C GLU A 241 3.61 42.35 8.65
N GLY A 242 2.68 41.39 8.64
CA GLY A 242 1.93 41.02 7.43
C GLY A 242 2.82 40.72 6.22
N LEU A 243 2.44 41.28 5.07
CA LEU A 243 3.12 41.05 3.79
C LEU A 243 4.58 41.54 3.77
N ASP A 244 4.89 42.64 4.47
CA ASP A 244 6.26 43.18 4.54
C ASP A 244 7.22 42.18 5.19
N ARG A 245 6.73 41.41 6.16
CA ARG A 245 7.49 40.35 6.83
C ARG A 245 7.64 39.13 5.93
N ILE A 246 6.59 38.74 5.21
CA ILE A 246 6.65 37.63 4.24
C ILE A 246 7.67 37.92 3.15
N VAL A 247 7.59 39.09 2.50
CA VAL A 247 8.55 39.50 1.46
C VAL A 247 9.97 39.54 1.99
N ALA A 248 10.17 39.96 3.25
CA ALA A 248 11.50 39.93 3.87
C ALA A 248 12.03 38.51 4.09
N LEU A 249 11.20 37.60 4.59
CA LEU A 249 11.58 36.21 4.83
C LEU A 249 11.81 35.46 3.52
N TRP A 250 10.95 35.66 2.53
CA TRP A 250 11.11 35.12 1.18
C TRP A 250 12.40 35.62 0.54
N GLY A 251 12.66 36.93 0.60
CA GLY A 251 13.91 37.49 0.10
C GLY A 251 15.16 36.91 0.77
N LEU A 252 15.11 36.60 2.07
CA LEU A 252 16.24 35.96 2.75
C LEU A 252 16.50 34.54 2.29
N VAL A 253 15.45 33.77 2.02
CA VAL A 253 15.59 32.41 1.48
C VAL A 253 16.13 32.48 0.05
N ALA A 254 15.56 33.34 -0.80
CA ALA A 254 15.98 33.52 -2.19
C ALA A 254 17.41 34.08 -2.31
N ASP A 255 17.84 34.99 -1.42
CA ASP A 255 19.20 35.52 -1.40
C ASP A 255 20.22 34.48 -0.86
N GLN A 256 19.77 33.49 -0.10
CA GLN A 256 20.64 32.47 0.51
C GLN A 256 20.81 31.23 -0.38
N CYS A 257 19.80 30.85 -1.16
CA CYS A 257 19.77 29.55 -1.86
C CYS A 257 19.79 29.73 -3.38
N ASP A 258 20.80 29.17 -4.04
CA ASP A 258 20.86 29.09 -5.49
C ASP A 258 20.03 27.89 -6.00
N TYR A 259 19.41 28.02 -7.17
CA TYR A 259 18.67 26.92 -7.77
C TYR A 259 19.62 25.85 -8.33
N GLU A 260 19.48 24.60 -7.88
CA GLU A 260 20.30 23.48 -8.31
C GLU A 260 19.43 22.23 -8.46
N LEU A 261 19.36 21.69 -9.69
CA LEU A 261 18.70 20.41 -9.93
C LEU A 261 19.50 19.28 -9.29
N ASP A 262 18.80 18.28 -8.76
CA ASP A 262 19.45 17.07 -8.20
C ASP A 262 20.43 16.38 -9.16
N GLN A 263 20.12 16.41 -10.46
CA GLN A 263 20.95 15.82 -11.51
C GLN A 263 22.28 16.57 -11.73
N ASP A 264 22.33 17.84 -11.33
CA ASP A 264 23.51 18.70 -11.50
C ASP A 264 24.49 18.60 -10.32
N ARG A 265 24.14 17.86 -9.26
CA ARG A 265 24.97 17.72 -8.04
C ARG A 265 26.32 17.04 -8.33
N PRO A 266 27.45 17.59 -7.81
CA PRO A 266 28.78 17.01 -7.99
C PRO A 266 28.88 15.59 -7.39
N GLY A 267 28.97 14.56 -8.24
CA GLY A 267 29.00 13.15 -7.84
C GLY A 267 27.81 12.34 -8.34
N GLY A 268 26.77 12.99 -8.87
CA GLY A 268 25.67 12.37 -9.62
C GLY A 268 26.05 12.06 -11.06
N ALA A 269 27.16 11.34 -11.27
CA ALA A 269 27.57 10.93 -12.61
C ALA A 269 26.54 9.94 -13.18
N ALA A 270 25.55 10.48 -13.90
CA ALA A 270 24.66 9.71 -14.74
C ALA A 270 25.50 8.90 -15.72
N SER A 271 25.50 7.58 -15.55
CA SER A 271 25.77 6.71 -16.69
C SER A 271 24.63 6.94 -17.69
N GLU A 272 24.92 6.97 -18.99
CA GLU A 272 23.99 7.35 -20.08
C GLU A 272 22.70 6.46 -20.17
N GLU A 273 22.48 5.55 -19.22
CA GLU A 273 21.37 4.61 -19.12
C GLU A 273 20.54 4.71 -17.81
N GLU A 274 20.81 5.66 -16.90
CA GLU A 274 20.04 5.83 -15.66
C GLU A 274 18.87 6.82 -15.82
N ASP A 275 17.66 6.35 -15.48
CA ASP A 275 16.40 7.11 -15.54
C ASP A 275 16.53 8.43 -14.75
N ALA A 276 15.97 9.52 -15.28
CA ALA A 276 16.04 10.86 -14.71
C ALA A 276 15.46 10.94 -13.27
N ASN A 277 14.63 9.98 -12.90
CA ASN A 277 14.05 9.82 -11.55
C ASN A 277 14.99 9.13 -10.55
N SER A 278 16.13 8.59 -10.98
CA SER A 278 17.04 7.83 -10.10
C SER A 278 17.80 8.71 -9.09
N HIS A 279 17.80 10.04 -9.34
CA HIS A 279 18.52 11.06 -8.59
C HIS A 279 17.67 12.01 -7.74
N GLU A 280 16.33 11.92 -7.81
CA GLU A 280 15.44 12.77 -7.00
C GLU A 280 15.68 12.51 -5.49
N ILE A 281 16.07 13.54 -4.76
CA ILE A 281 16.48 13.54 -3.36
C ILE A 281 16.02 14.85 -2.73
N TRP A 282 15.07 14.72 -1.81
CA TRP A 282 14.57 15.88 -1.09
C TRP A 282 15.50 16.20 0.09
N LYS A 283 15.76 17.48 0.28
CA LYS A 283 16.49 18.04 1.41
C LYS A 283 15.53 18.49 2.50
N THR A 284 15.98 18.39 3.75
CA THR A 284 15.29 19.08 4.83
C THR A 284 15.51 20.58 4.74
N SER A 285 14.62 21.36 5.36
CA SER A 285 14.78 22.82 5.44
C SER A 285 16.18 23.24 5.95
N ARG A 286 16.75 22.51 6.91
CA ARG A 286 18.10 22.78 7.43
C ARG A 286 19.21 22.42 6.45
N GLU A 287 19.07 21.33 5.70
CA GLU A 287 20.03 20.93 4.67
C GLU A 287 20.07 21.97 3.55
N THR A 288 18.92 22.35 2.99
CA THR A 288 18.81 23.39 1.95
C THR A 288 19.47 24.70 2.39
N TRP A 289 19.21 25.14 3.63
CA TRP A 289 19.81 26.38 4.16
C TRP A 289 21.33 26.30 4.29
N ASN A 290 21.85 25.19 4.84
CA ASN A 290 23.28 25.01 5.09
C ASN A 290 24.09 24.83 3.80
N GLU A 291 23.52 24.14 2.82
CA GLU A 291 24.15 23.90 1.52
C GLU A 291 23.97 25.09 0.58
N ALA A 292 23.07 26.02 0.89
CA ALA A 292 22.76 27.20 0.08
C ALA A 292 22.34 26.85 -1.36
N THR A 293 21.75 25.66 -1.54
CA THR A 293 21.36 25.10 -2.84
C THR A 293 20.16 24.18 -2.69
N GLY A 294 19.29 24.18 -3.70
CA GLY A 294 18.17 23.24 -3.83
C GLY A 294 17.33 23.56 -5.06
N ASP A 295 16.53 22.60 -5.51
CA ASP A 295 15.55 22.81 -6.58
C ASP A 295 14.18 23.22 -6.01
N CYS A 296 13.10 22.93 -6.73
CA CYS A 296 11.80 23.55 -6.48
C CYS A 296 11.19 23.11 -5.14
N GLU A 297 11.29 21.83 -4.80
CA GLU A 297 10.78 21.26 -3.56
C GLU A 297 11.65 21.65 -2.38
N ASP A 298 12.97 21.60 -2.52
CA ASP A 298 13.94 21.88 -1.45
C ASP A 298 13.77 23.31 -0.96
N THR A 299 13.69 24.25 -1.90
CA THR A 299 13.51 25.68 -1.62
C THR A 299 12.10 25.99 -1.13
N SER A 300 11.07 25.28 -1.63
CA SER A 300 9.69 25.41 -1.15
C SER A 300 9.52 24.92 0.28
N ILE A 301 10.13 23.77 0.62
CA ILE A 301 10.15 23.19 1.97
C ILE A 301 10.79 24.19 2.95
N LEU A 302 11.97 24.70 2.62
CA LEU A 302 12.65 25.71 3.44
C LEU A 302 11.78 26.97 3.62
N LEU A 303 11.26 27.55 2.53
CA LEU A 303 10.46 28.77 2.60
C LEU A 303 9.17 28.58 3.42
N ALA A 304 8.44 27.49 3.19
CA ALA A 304 7.25 27.18 3.96
C ALA A 304 7.58 26.99 5.44
N ASP A 305 8.66 26.27 5.76
CA ASP A 305 9.07 26.01 7.14
C ASP A 305 9.45 27.31 7.88
N VAL A 306 10.16 28.23 7.21
CA VAL A 306 10.47 29.57 7.74
C VAL A 306 9.20 30.39 8.01
N LEU A 307 8.24 30.37 7.08
CA LEU A 307 6.99 31.13 7.22
C LEU A 307 6.11 30.57 8.34
N ILE A 308 6.00 29.23 8.44
CA ILE A 308 5.28 28.56 9.53
C ILE A 308 5.95 28.88 10.87
N GLY A 309 7.28 28.83 10.95
CA GLY A 309 8.03 29.22 12.15
C GLY A 309 7.83 30.70 12.54
N ALA A 310 7.62 31.56 11.56
CA ALA A 310 7.30 32.96 11.78
C ALA A 310 5.83 33.23 12.19
N GLY A 311 4.99 32.18 12.22
CA GLY A 311 3.58 32.23 12.61
C GLY A 311 2.59 32.47 11.46
N PHE A 312 3.03 32.30 10.21
CA PHE A 312 2.15 32.39 9.04
C PHE A 312 1.53 31.05 8.69
N ASP A 313 0.29 31.09 8.18
CA ASP A 313 -0.39 29.92 7.63
C ASP A 313 0.11 29.70 6.19
N ALA A 314 1.10 28.82 6.05
CA ALA A 314 1.76 28.51 4.78
C ALA A 314 1.78 27.00 4.52
N ARG A 315 1.74 26.65 3.23
CA ARG A 315 1.77 25.25 2.75
C ARG A 315 2.70 25.16 1.55
N VAL A 316 3.37 24.03 1.40
CA VAL A 316 4.00 23.63 0.14
C VAL A 316 2.91 23.06 -0.76
N ALA A 317 2.91 23.46 -2.02
CA ALA A 317 2.10 22.90 -3.08
C ALA A 317 3.01 22.17 -4.06
N ILE A 318 2.65 20.94 -4.43
CA ILE A 318 3.27 20.21 -5.53
C ILE A 318 2.23 20.04 -6.64
N GLY A 319 2.65 20.15 -7.89
CA GLY A 319 1.79 19.90 -9.04
C GLY A 319 2.32 20.54 -10.31
N TRP A 320 1.39 20.88 -11.21
CA TRP A 320 1.75 21.35 -12.55
C TRP A 320 1.81 22.87 -12.64
N ASN A 321 2.95 23.39 -13.11
CA ASN A 321 3.14 24.75 -13.57
C ASN A 321 3.08 24.80 -15.11
N GLY A 322 2.22 25.66 -15.67
CA GLY A 322 2.01 25.79 -17.11
C GLY A 322 3.23 26.20 -17.94
N ASN A 323 4.27 26.77 -17.32
CA ASN A 323 5.49 27.21 -18.00
C ASN A 323 6.68 26.26 -17.81
N ILE A 324 6.72 25.53 -16.69
CA ILE A 324 7.92 24.78 -16.25
C ILE A 324 7.66 23.26 -16.23
N GLY A 325 6.41 22.82 -16.04
CA GLY A 325 6.05 21.41 -15.90
C GLY A 325 5.75 21.04 -14.45
N GLN A 326 6.15 19.84 -14.01
CA GLN A 326 6.06 19.48 -12.58
C GLN A 326 6.91 20.45 -11.76
N HIS A 327 6.34 20.95 -10.67
CA HIS A 327 6.93 22.04 -9.88
C HIS A 327 6.41 22.02 -8.45
N ALA A 328 7.18 22.64 -7.55
CA ALA A 328 6.77 22.92 -6.19
C ALA A 328 6.84 24.43 -5.91
N TRP A 329 5.88 24.94 -5.13
CA TRP A 329 5.82 26.34 -4.72
C TRP A 329 5.21 26.48 -3.33
N VAL A 330 5.29 27.68 -2.75
CA VAL A 330 4.67 27.98 -1.46
C VAL A 330 3.39 28.79 -1.66
N VAL A 331 2.37 28.46 -0.89
CA VAL A 331 1.18 29.31 -0.73
C VAL A 331 1.09 29.79 0.71
N VAL A 332 0.72 31.05 0.88
CA VAL A 332 0.56 31.66 2.21
C VAL A 332 -0.73 32.46 2.28
N ARG A 333 -1.41 32.38 3.41
CA ARG A 333 -2.61 33.16 3.71
C ARG A 333 -2.27 34.30 4.68
N VAL A 334 -2.66 35.52 4.30
CA VAL A 334 -2.60 36.71 5.14
C VAL A 334 -3.95 37.40 5.09
N ASP A 335 -4.56 37.56 6.26
CA ASP A 335 -5.94 38.02 6.38
C ASP A 335 -6.87 37.17 5.50
N GLU A 336 -7.66 37.80 4.62
CA GLU A 336 -8.58 37.15 3.69
C GLU A 336 -7.95 36.82 2.32
N GLN A 337 -6.66 37.09 2.14
CA GLN A 337 -5.97 36.96 0.86
C GLN A 337 -4.93 35.83 0.86
N GLN A 338 -4.81 35.15 -0.27
CA GLN A 338 -3.84 34.08 -0.49
C GLN A 338 -2.87 34.46 -1.60
N TYR A 339 -1.60 34.14 -1.39
CA TYR A 339 -0.51 34.46 -2.29
C TYR A 339 0.29 33.20 -2.65
N ILE A 340 0.74 33.14 -3.89
CA ILE A 340 1.76 32.20 -4.37
C ILE A 340 3.12 32.88 -4.23
N LEU A 341 4.07 32.16 -3.63
CA LEU A 341 5.47 32.54 -3.54
C LEU A 341 6.29 31.52 -4.33
N GLU A 342 6.97 32.01 -5.36
CA GLU A 342 7.84 31.20 -6.20
C GLU A 342 9.22 31.09 -5.54
N SER A 343 9.53 29.92 -4.96
CA SER A 343 10.77 29.72 -4.21
C SER A 343 12.01 29.68 -5.10
N THR A 344 11.84 29.52 -6.41
CA THR A 344 12.91 29.38 -7.40
C THR A 344 13.31 30.70 -8.09
N LEU A 345 12.82 31.86 -7.60
CA LEU A 345 13.16 33.16 -8.19
C LEU A 345 14.60 33.58 -7.87
N GLU A 346 15.46 33.57 -8.90
CA GLU A 346 16.84 34.07 -8.81
C GLU A 346 16.91 35.60 -8.99
N LYS A 347 16.21 36.34 -8.13
CA LYS A 347 16.23 37.81 -8.12
C LYS A 347 15.94 38.36 -6.73
N LYS A 348 16.22 39.66 -6.57
CA LYS A 348 15.81 40.39 -5.37
C LYS A 348 14.29 40.45 -5.30
N ILE A 349 13.75 39.87 -4.23
CA ILE A 349 12.31 39.80 -3.97
C ILE A 349 11.76 41.15 -3.45
N ASP A 350 10.60 41.56 -4.00
CA ASP A 350 9.81 42.67 -3.48
C ASP A 350 8.28 42.42 -3.58
N HIS A 351 7.47 43.42 -3.23
CA HIS A 351 6.00 43.29 -3.22
C HIS A 351 5.38 43.02 -4.59
N SER A 352 6.05 43.40 -5.68
CA SER A 352 5.55 43.15 -7.03
C SER A 352 5.65 41.67 -7.44
N ASP A 353 6.39 40.88 -6.66
CA ASP A 353 6.53 39.43 -6.85
C ASP A 353 5.43 38.64 -6.16
N LEU A 354 4.65 39.26 -5.27
CA LEU A 354 3.50 38.63 -4.64
C LEU A 354 2.41 38.41 -5.69
N VAL A 355 2.13 37.14 -5.99
CA VAL A 355 1.06 36.79 -6.93
C VAL A 355 -0.16 36.34 -6.14
N VAL A 356 -1.28 37.03 -6.33
CA VAL A 356 -2.56 36.60 -5.76
C VAL A 356 -3.01 35.29 -6.41
N VAL A 357 -3.40 34.30 -5.61
CA VAL A 357 -3.81 32.96 -6.08
C VAL A 357 -4.81 33.01 -7.24
N GLY A 358 -5.82 33.89 -7.16
CA GLY A 358 -6.83 34.03 -8.20
C GLY A 358 -6.25 34.39 -9.59
N GLU A 359 -5.17 35.17 -9.61
CA GLU A 359 -4.48 35.61 -10.84
C GLU A 359 -3.55 34.52 -11.40
N ALA A 360 -2.99 33.69 -10.51
CA ALA A 360 -2.02 32.64 -10.85
C ALA A 360 -2.66 31.30 -11.25
N SER A 361 -3.94 31.10 -10.92
CA SER A 361 -4.68 29.83 -11.00
C SER A 361 -4.69 29.14 -12.38
N ALA A 362 -4.47 29.89 -13.46
CA ALA A 362 -4.36 29.33 -14.81
C ALA A 362 -3.05 28.53 -15.00
N PHE A 363 -1.97 28.99 -14.35
CA PHE A 363 -0.63 28.45 -14.50
C PHE A 363 -0.25 27.50 -13.36
N TYR A 364 -0.71 27.76 -12.14
CA TYR A 364 -0.41 26.94 -10.97
C TYR A 364 -1.56 25.98 -10.67
N GLN A 365 -1.31 24.69 -10.89
CA GLN A 365 -2.30 23.63 -10.78
C GLN A 365 -1.84 22.61 -9.73
N PRO A 366 -2.17 22.83 -8.44
CA PRO A 366 -1.71 21.97 -7.37
C PRO A 366 -2.38 20.59 -7.46
N GLU A 367 -1.62 19.55 -7.19
CA GLU A 367 -2.09 18.18 -7.05
C GLU A 367 -2.26 17.82 -5.57
N GLN A 368 -1.30 18.20 -4.72
CA GLN A 368 -1.34 18.04 -3.27
C GLN A 368 -0.74 19.24 -2.56
N LEU A 369 -1.19 19.47 -1.33
CA LEU A 369 -0.60 20.47 -0.43
C LEU A 369 -0.10 19.77 0.84
N PHE A 370 0.93 20.31 1.48
CA PHE A 370 1.34 19.85 2.80
C PHE A 370 1.96 20.97 3.63
N ASP A 371 1.90 20.83 4.95
CA ASP A 371 2.59 21.67 5.93
C ASP A 371 3.38 20.78 6.91
N ARG A 372 3.77 21.29 8.09
CA ARG A 372 4.50 20.50 9.10
C ARG A 372 3.71 19.31 9.64
N GLU A 373 2.38 19.38 9.64
CA GLU A 373 1.52 18.46 10.37
C GLU A 373 0.61 17.64 9.45
N HIS A 374 0.27 18.20 8.30
CA HIS A 374 -0.85 17.74 7.49
C HIS A 374 -0.51 17.63 6.02
N ILE A 375 -1.14 16.65 5.36
CA ILE A 375 -1.24 16.54 3.91
C ILE A 375 -2.69 16.85 3.54
N TYR A 376 -2.89 17.61 2.48
CA TYR A 376 -4.19 17.99 1.96
C TYR A 376 -4.37 17.52 0.54
N TYR A 377 -5.58 17.05 0.24
CA TYR A 377 -5.96 16.57 -1.07
C TYR A 377 -7.28 17.20 -1.51
N THR A 378 -7.53 17.16 -2.82
CA THR A 378 -8.79 17.61 -3.39
C THR A 378 -9.38 16.55 -4.32
N THR A 379 -10.70 16.47 -4.30
CA THR A 379 -11.50 15.73 -5.30
C THR A 379 -12.32 16.70 -6.16
N ALA A 380 -12.13 18.00 -5.97
CA ALA A 380 -12.85 19.02 -6.72
C ALA A 380 -12.29 19.09 -8.14
N ARG A 381 -13.10 19.63 -9.05
CA ARG A 381 -12.60 19.89 -10.40
C ARG A 381 -11.55 21.01 -10.37
N PRO A 382 -10.57 20.99 -11.29
CA PRO A 382 -9.48 21.95 -11.23
C PRO A 382 -9.90 23.42 -11.36
N ASP A 383 -11.01 23.71 -12.04
CA ASP A 383 -11.59 25.06 -12.12
C ASP A 383 -12.15 25.59 -10.79
N HIS A 384 -12.33 24.73 -9.77
CA HIS A 384 -12.89 25.11 -8.48
C HIS A 384 -11.84 25.27 -7.38
N PHE A 385 -10.83 24.39 -7.30
CA PHE A 385 -9.89 24.39 -6.16
C PHE A 385 -8.68 25.31 -6.34
N ARG A 386 -8.33 25.68 -7.58
CA ARG A 386 -7.15 26.52 -7.88
C ARG A 386 -7.29 27.97 -7.40
N LEU A 387 -8.47 28.36 -6.96
CA LEU A 387 -8.78 29.71 -6.49
C LEU A 387 -8.66 29.86 -4.97
N ASP A 388 -8.60 28.73 -4.23
CA ASP A 388 -8.56 28.74 -2.77
C ASP A 388 -7.85 27.48 -2.26
N TYR A 389 -6.61 27.67 -1.79
CA TYR A 389 -5.72 26.62 -1.30
C TYR A 389 -5.96 26.28 0.17
N PHE A 390 -6.76 27.08 0.88
CA PHE A 390 -6.98 26.96 2.34
C PHE A 390 -8.43 26.59 2.70
N SER A 391 -9.34 26.53 1.72
CA SER A 391 -10.71 26.08 1.94
C SER A 391 -10.75 24.62 2.40
N PRO A 392 -11.26 24.32 3.61
CA PRO A 392 -11.36 22.94 4.10
C PRO A 392 -12.40 22.11 3.33
N THR A 393 -13.27 22.77 2.55
CA THR A 393 -14.25 22.08 1.69
C THR A 393 -13.65 21.63 0.35
N LEU A 394 -12.62 22.35 -0.13
CA LEU A 394 -11.92 22.04 -1.37
C LEU A 394 -10.67 21.19 -1.11
N TRP A 395 -9.92 21.54 -0.07
CA TRP A 395 -8.70 20.87 0.37
C TRP A 395 -8.93 20.17 1.70
N LYS A 396 -9.18 18.87 1.62
CA LYS A 396 -9.44 18.03 2.78
C LYS A 396 -8.11 17.54 3.33
N GLN A 397 -7.98 17.59 4.64
CA GLN A 397 -6.86 16.96 5.33
C GLN A 397 -6.95 15.43 5.21
N VAL A 398 -5.82 14.78 4.96
CA VAL A 398 -5.69 13.33 5.08
C VAL A 398 -5.87 12.93 6.55
N PRO A 399 -6.78 12.00 6.89
CA PRO A 399 -6.97 11.56 8.27
C PRO A 399 -5.70 10.93 8.83
N GLY A 400 -5.40 11.17 10.11
CA GLY A 400 -4.31 10.47 10.80
C GLY A 400 -4.56 8.97 10.90
N GLU A 401 -3.52 8.19 11.26
CA GLU A 401 -3.54 6.71 11.28
C GLU A 401 -4.64 6.07 12.14
N ASN A 402 -5.31 6.84 13.01
CA ASN A 402 -6.43 6.40 13.87
C ASN A 402 -7.79 7.02 13.51
N GLY A 403 -7.92 7.75 12.39
CA GLY A 403 -9.18 8.41 12.01
C GLY A 403 -9.58 9.59 12.91
N GLU A 404 -8.74 9.96 13.88
CA GLU A 404 -8.91 11.17 14.68
C GLU A 404 -8.27 12.35 13.94
N SER A 405 -9.10 13.29 13.48
CA SER A 405 -8.63 14.66 13.31
C SER A 405 -8.13 15.13 14.67
N LYS A 406 -6.88 15.61 14.77
CA LYS A 406 -6.45 16.39 15.93
C LYS A 406 -7.24 17.70 15.93
N SER A 407 -8.48 17.67 16.39
CA SER A 407 -9.30 18.87 16.55
C SER A 407 -8.69 19.71 17.66
N GLU A 408 -8.51 20.99 17.36
CA GLU A 408 -8.07 22.08 18.23
C GLU A 408 -8.40 21.86 19.71
N VAL A 409 -7.35 21.82 20.53
CA VAL A 409 -7.47 22.08 21.96
C VAL A 409 -7.81 23.56 22.09
N THR A 410 -9.11 23.89 22.07
CA THR A 410 -9.57 25.21 22.47
C THR A 410 -9.33 25.33 23.97
N ASP A 411 -8.28 26.07 24.33
CA ASP A 411 -7.97 26.45 25.70
C ASP A 411 -9.07 27.38 26.22
N MET A 412 -10.06 26.78 26.87
CA MET A 412 -11.06 27.47 27.68
C MET A 412 -10.81 27.12 29.14
N SER A 413 -9.79 27.75 29.73
CA SER A 413 -9.68 27.90 31.18
C SER A 413 -8.82 29.10 31.54
N ILE A 414 -9.45 30.25 31.76
CA ILE A 414 -9.22 31.12 32.92
C ILE A 414 -10.47 32.02 33.08
N ARG A 415 -11.20 31.79 34.17
CA ARG A 415 -11.86 32.84 34.96
C ARG A 415 -11.30 32.79 36.36
#